data_AF-A0A5E4ZDM9-F1
#
_entry.id   AF-A0A5E4ZDM9-F1
#
_cell.length_a   1.000
_cell.length_b   1.000
_cell.length_c   1.000
_cell.angle_alpha   90.00
_cell.angle_beta   90.00
_cell.angle_gamma   90.00
#
_symmetry.space_group_name_H-M   'P 1'
#
loop_
_entity.id
_entity.type
_entity.pdbx_description
1 polymer ?
#
loop_
_entity_poly.entity_id
_entity_poly.type
_entity_poly.pdbx_seq_one_letter_code
_entity_poly.pdbx_strand_id
1 'polypeptide(L)'
;MQEPSLVNDSAFRREWIIRGRNFGDGQVEVTVTRFDRYMGAQRLHTLPKAKRGESENSEDNQIAAAKRAKQQVRLRCKAIGADRMITLTYRENMQDKERLKLHFDRLRRRLNRIQNFQYVAVPERQKRGAWHLHIAVKGRQNYRVLRAIWISVVGADNGNVNVRNPFRQRSQQHKLAAYLGKYLVKDFTEHKMNEKRYWSSRGIVIPERHPINHILSDDPVKAIVIAFEAAQEVGASLANCQAFWNQDLGSFWLATKGN
;
A
#
# COMPACT_ATOMS: atom_id res chain seq x y z
N MET A 1 16.55 49.24 31.34
CA MET A 1 15.41 48.41 30.88
C MET A 1 15.85 47.73 29.61
N GLN A 2 16.11 46.42 29.64
CA GLN A 2 16.29 45.64 28.42
C GLN A 2 14.90 45.26 27.93
N GLU A 3 14.55 45.69 26.72
CA GLU A 3 13.37 45.17 26.04
C GLU A 3 13.49 43.65 25.93
N PRO A 4 12.46 42.89 26.33
CA PRO A 4 12.47 41.45 26.11
C PRO A 4 12.49 41.23 24.60
N SER A 5 13.54 40.58 24.10
CA SER A 5 13.64 40.16 22.71
C SER A 5 12.36 39.42 22.35
N LEU A 6 11.61 39.95 21.37
CA LEU A 6 10.48 39.29 20.74
C LEU A 6 11.01 38.03 20.03
N VAL A 7 11.17 36.95 20.80
CA VAL A 7 11.44 35.61 20.27
C VAL A 7 10.18 35.21 19.53
N ASN A 8 10.14 35.52 18.24
CA ASN A 8 9.30 35.00 17.17
C ASN A 8 8.22 34.00 17.62
N ASP A 9 7.19 34.49 18.32
CA ASP A 9 6.09 33.67 18.81
C ASP A 9 4.98 33.63 17.75
N SER A 10 5.40 33.29 16.53
CA SER A 10 4.47 33.05 15.43
C SER A 10 3.50 31.95 15.84
N ALA A 11 2.20 32.26 15.82
CA ALA A 11 1.10 31.31 16.04
C ALA A 11 1.09 30.14 15.01
N PHE A 12 1.92 30.25 13.99
CA PHE A 12 2.22 29.24 12.98
C PHE A 12 3.67 28.79 13.10
N ARG A 13 3.87 27.51 13.42
CA ARG A 13 5.18 26.86 13.35
C ARG A 13 5.12 25.72 12.36
N ARG A 14 6.07 25.69 11.42
CA ARG A 14 6.24 24.57 10.50
C ARG A 14 7.22 23.59 11.12
N GLU A 15 6.71 22.41 11.41
CA GLU A 15 7.44 21.34 12.07
C GLU A 15 7.51 20.12 11.13
N TRP A 16 8.46 19.22 11.35
CA TRP A 16 8.60 18.01 10.56
C TRP A 16 8.56 16.77 11.45
N ILE A 17 7.62 15.87 11.17
CA ILE A 17 7.43 14.63 11.92
C ILE A 17 7.98 13.46 11.10
N ILE A 18 8.92 12.72 11.70
CA ILE A 18 9.59 11.58 11.10
C ILE A 18 9.15 10.32 11.82
N ARG A 19 8.69 9.34 11.05
CA ARG A 19 8.18 8.07 11.58
C ARG A 19 8.61 6.91 10.71
N GLY A 20 8.93 5.80 11.36
CA GLY A 20 9.47 4.60 10.74
C GLY A 20 8.52 3.42 10.82
N ARG A 21 8.77 2.42 9.98
CA ARG A 21 8.20 1.08 10.05
C ARG A 21 9.23 0.07 9.57
N ASN A 22 9.55 -0.89 10.42
CA ASN A 22 10.48 -1.98 10.10
C ASN A 22 9.68 -3.26 9.81
N PHE A 23 9.87 -3.84 8.63
CA PHE A 23 9.21 -5.07 8.17
C PHE A 23 10.06 -6.33 8.37
N GLY A 24 11.26 -6.20 8.96
CA GLY A 24 12.25 -7.26 9.04
C GLY A 24 13.04 -7.42 7.73
N ASP A 25 14.06 -8.27 7.76
CA ASP A 25 14.93 -8.58 6.62
C ASP A 25 15.44 -7.32 5.89
N GLY A 26 15.86 -6.27 6.60
CA GLY A 26 16.39 -5.02 6.01
C GLY A 26 15.34 -4.12 5.33
N GLN A 27 14.06 -4.52 5.31
CA GLN A 27 12.99 -3.74 4.70
C GLN A 27 12.41 -2.72 5.68
N VAL A 28 12.57 -1.44 5.35
CA VAL A 28 12.14 -0.31 6.17
C VAL A 28 11.33 0.66 5.31
N GLU A 29 10.38 1.35 5.95
CA GLU A 29 9.76 2.55 5.42
C GLU A 29 9.91 3.70 6.39
N VAL A 30 10.40 4.83 5.89
CA VAL A 30 10.45 6.08 6.63
C VAL A 30 9.53 7.09 5.96
N THR A 31 8.83 7.86 6.77
CA THR A 31 7.86 8.86 6.35
C THR A 31 8.14 10.14 7.09
N VAL A 32 8.34 11.20 6.34
CA VAL A 32 8.57 12.56 6.82
C VAL A 32 7.37 13.38 6.36
N THR A 33 6.74 14.09 7.30
CA THR A 33 5.53 14.86 7.02
C THR A 33 5.64 16.23 7.67
N ARG A 34 5.46 17.28 6.88
CA ARG A 34 5.32 18.65 7.36
C ARG A 34 4.03 18.74 8.17
N PHE A 35 4.16 19.31 9.35
CA PHE A 35 3.06 19.59 10.24
C PHE A 35 3.05 21.09 10.49
N ASP A 36 2.11 21.76 9.84
CA ASP A 36 1.88 23.18 10.04
C ASP A 36 1.05 23.35 11.32
N ARG A 37 1.73 23.60 12.44
CA ARG A 37 1.10 23.76 13.74
C ARG A 37 0.47 25.14 13.82
N TYR A 38 -0.86 25.19 13.65
CA TYR A 38 -1.67 26.35 14.02
C TYR A 38 -2.33 26.09 15.38
N MET A 39 -1.92 26.85 16.40
CA MET A 39 -2.41 26.67 17.77
C MET A 39 -3.93 26.86 17.91
N GLY A 40 -4.57 27.64 17.02
CA GLY A 40 -6.03 27.87 17.02
C GLY A 40 -6.89 26.74 16.40
N ALA A 41 -6.34 25.93 15.49
CA ALA A 41 -7.10 24.90 14.76
C ALA A 41 -7.14 23.52 15.45
N GLN A 42 -6.42 23.32 16.56
CA GLN A 42 -6.46 22.04 17.28
C GLN A 42 -7.89 21.66 17.71
N ARG A 43 -8.76 22.66 17.95
CA ARG A 43 -10.19 22.46 18.26
C ARG A 43 -11.03 21.94 17.10
N LEU A 44 -10.54 22.04 15.85
CA LEU A 44 -11.26 21.49 14.68
C LEU A 44 -11.21 19.96 14.65
N HIS A 45 -10.15 19.34 15.18
CA HIS A 45 -10.06 17.88 15.27
C HIS A 45 -11.03 17.26 16.29
N THR A 46 -11.49 18.05 17.26
CA THR A 46 -12.51 17.66 18.24
C THR A 46 -13.94 17.82 17.70
N LEU A 47 -14.12 18.48 16.55
CA LEU A 47 -15.46 18.62 15.97
C LEU A 47 -15.98 17.26 15.45
N PRO A 48 -17.28 16.97 15.64
CA PRO A 48 -17.89 15.75 15.16
C PRO A 48 -17.81 15.68 13.64
N LYS A 49 -17.29 14.57 13.12
CA LYS A 49 -17.27 14.31 11.68
C LYS A 49 -18.68 13.96 11.20
N ALA A 50 -19.01 14.37 9.97
CA ALA A 50 -20.25 13.99 9.31
C ALA A 50 -20.45 12.46 9.36
N LYS A 51 -21.70 12.03 9.56
CA LYS A 51 -22.03 10.60 9.53
C LYS A 51 -21.69 10.03 8.15
N ARG A 52 -21.35 8.74 8.14
CA ARG A 52 -20.92 8.05 6.93
C ARG A 52 -22.02 8.09 5.86
N GLY A 53 -21.69 8.65 4.69
CA GLY A 53 -22.63 8.76 3.55
C GLY A 53 -23.41 10.08 3.51
N GLU A 54 -23.33 10.89 4.57
CA GLU A 54 -24.02 12.19 4.68
C GLU A 54 -23.08 13.37 4.38
N SER A 55 -21.86 13.10 3.90
CA SER A 55 -20.94 14.17 3.50
C SER A 55 -21.32 14.71 2.13
N GLU A 56 -21.40 16.03 2.01
CA GLU A 56 -21.57 16.72 0.72
C GLU A 56 -20.40 16.42 -0.24
N ASN A 57 -19.20 16.16 0.31
CA ASN A 57 -17.98 15.98 -0.47
C ASN A 57 -17.63 14.50 -0.74
N SER A 58 -18.46 13.85 -1.56
CA SER A 58 -18.37 12.40 -1.89
C SER A 58 -17.07 12.03 -2.64
N GLU A 59 -16.62 12.86 -3.57
CA GLU A 59 -15.43 12.60 -4.39
C GLU A 59 -14.14 12.55 -3.55
N ASP A 60 -13.94 13.55 -2.68
CA ASP A 60 -12.80 13.60 -1.77
C ASP A 60 -12.74 12.37 -0.85
N ASN A 61 -13.90 11.93 -0.38
CA ASN A 61 -14.02 10.71 0.43
C ASN A 61 -13.63 9.45 -0.34
N GLN A 62 -14.04 9.35 -1.60
CA GLN A 62 -13.62 8.25 -2.47
C GLN A 62 -12.09 8.28 -2.66
N ILE A 63 -11.51 9.45 -2.97
CA ILE A 63 -10.07 9.62 -3.22
C ILE A 63 -9.27 9.23 -1.98
N ALA A 64 -9.70 9.69 -0.80
CA ALA A 64 -9.10 9.32 0.47
C ALA A 64 -9.18 7.81 0.72
N ALA A 65 -10.31 7.17 0.41
CA ALA A 65 -10.45 5.72 0.50
C ALA A 65 -9.50 4.99 -0.47
N ALA A 66 -9.22 5.56 -1.65
CA ALA A 66 -8.28 4.99 -2.63
C ALA A 66 -6.86 5.01 -2.10
N LYS A 67 -6.43 6.19 -1.62
CA LYS A 67 -5.12 6.39 -1.02
C LYS A 67 -4.90 5.41 0.14
N ARG A 68 -5.90 5.25 1.02
CA ARG A 68 -5.87 4.25 2.10
C ARG A 68 -5.75 2.83 1.57
N ALA A 69 -6.57 2.43 0.60
CA ALA A 69 -6.53 1.07 0.05
C ALA A 69 -5.16 0.77 -0.60
N LYS A 70 -4.59 1.71 -1.36
CA LYS A 70 -3.26 1.61 -1.96
C LYS A 70 -2.17 1.46 -0.90
N GLN A 71 -2.24 2.27 0.16
CA GLN A 71 -1.33 2.16 1.30
C GLN A 71 -1.43 0.77 1.94
N GLN A 72 -2.65 0.30 2.20
CA GLN A 72 -2.93 -0.98 2.85
C GLN A 72 -2.50 -2.20 2.02
N VAL A 73 -2.66 -2.16 0.69
CA VAL A 73 -2.12 -3.16 -0.23
C VAL A 73 -0.60 -3.20 -0.14
N ARG A 74 0.05 -2.04 -0.23
CA ARG A 74 1.52 -1.94 -0.15
C ARG A 74 2.08 -2.50 1.16
N LEU A 75 1.48 -2.11 2.28
CA LEU A 75 1.89 -2.58 3.60
C LEU A 75 1.74 -4.10 3.75
N ARG A 76 0.64 -4.68 3.25
CA ARG A 76 0.45 -6.14 3.30
C ARG A 76 1.41 -6.88 2.39
N CYS A 77 1.66 -6.39 1.17
CA CYS A 77 2.64 -6.99 0.26
C CYS A 77 4.03 -7.04 0.89
N LYS A 78 4.42 -5.97 1.60
CA LYS A 78 5.66 -5.93 2.38
C LYS A 78 5.66 -6.91 3.53
N ALA A 79 4.62 -6.89 4.37
CA ALA A 79 4.48 -7.77 5.53
C ALA A 79 4.54 -9.27 5.16
N ILE A 80 3.92 -9.68 4.06
CA ILE A 80 4.00 -11.09 3.61
C ILE A 80 5.29 -11.39 2.86
N GLY A 81 6.16 -10.42 2.59
CA GLY A 81 7.39 -10.59 1.82
C GLY A 81 7.14 -10.94 0.35
N ALA A 82 6.09 -10.36 -0.27
CA ALA A 82 5.65 -10.76 -1.61
C ALA A 82 6.68 -10.48 -2.71
N ASP A 83 7.07 -11.51 -3.46
CA ASP A 83 8.11 -11.46 -4.49
C ASP A 83 7.65 -12.02 -5.85
N ARG A 84 6.43 -12.55 -5.93
CA ARG A 84 5.83 -13.08 -7.15
C ARG A 84 4.43 -12.55 -7.35
N MET A 85 4.03 -12.51 -8.61
CA MET A 85 2.70 -12.12 -9.01
C MET A 85 2.05 -13.22 -9.84
N ILE A 86 0.84 -13.57 -9.44
CA ILE A 86 -0.05 -14.43 -10.19
C ILE A 86 -1.04 -13.51 -10.90
N THR A 87 -1.26 -13.76 -12.19
CA THR A 87 -2.39 -13.18 -12.93
C THR A 87 -3.33 -14.30 -13.33
N LEU A 88 -4.58 -14.21 -12.89
CA LEU A 88 -5.66 -15.11 -13.27
C LEU A 88 -6.54 -14.41 -14.28
N THR A 89 -6.74 -15.01 -15.44
CA THR A 89 -7.59 -14.45 -16.50
C THR A 89 -8.65 -15.44 -16.92
N TYR A 90 -9.74 -14.91 -17.47
CA TYR A 90 -10.78 -15.67 -18.15
C TYR A 90 -10.55 -15.68 -19.66
N ARG A 91 -11.03 -16.71 -20.36
CA ARG A 91 -11.15 -16.66 -21.82
C ARG A 91 -12.39 -15.86 -22.20
N GLU A 92 -13.52 -16.17 -21.57
CA GLU A 92 -14.77 -15.42 -21.71
C GLU A 92 -14.63 -13.95 -21.26
N ASN A 93 -15.57 -13.10 -21.70
CA ASN A 93 -15.68 -11.73 -21.22
C ASN A 93 -16.38 -11.68 -19.85
N MET A 94 -15.67 -12.11 -18.79
CA MET A 94 -16.20 -12.15 -17.43
C MET A 94 -16.48 -10.75 -16.88
N GLN A 95 -17.74 -10.30 -16.83
CA GLN A 95 -18.10 -8.99 -16.25
C GLN A 95 -18.65 -9.09 -14.82
N ASP A 96 -18.94 -10.31 -14.37
CA ASP A 96 -19.47 -10.60 -13.04
C ASP A 96 -18.35 -10.68 -11.98
N LYS A 97 -18.28 -9.66 -11.13
CA LYS A 97 -17.30 -9.57 -10.05
C LYS A 97 -17.63 -10.48 -8.86
N GLU A 98 -18.89 -10.81 -8.64
CA GLU A 98 -19.30 -11.76 -7.59
C GLU A 98 -18.90 -13.18 -7.97
N ARG A 99 -19.07 -13.56 -9.25
CA ARG A 99 -18.54 -14.81 -9.80
C ARG A 99 -17.01 -14.86 -9.74
N LEU A 100 -16.31 -13.77 -10.06
CA LEU A 100 -14.85 -13.65 -9.86
C LEU A 100 -14.47 -13.95 -8.41
N LYS A 101 -15.17 -13.34 -7.45
CA LYS A 101 -14.93 -13.54 -6.02
C LYS A 101 -15.17 -15.00 -5.61
N LEU A 102 -16.26 -15.61 -6.05
CA LEU A 102 -16.58 -17.02 -5.77
C LEU A 102 -15.50 -17.96 -6.32
N HIS A 103 -15.07 -17.75 -7.56
CA HIS A 103 -14.00 -18.54 -8.18
C HIS A 103 -12.69 -18.38 -7.41
N PHE A 104 -12.33 -17.15 -7.04
CA PHE A 104 -11.14 -16.89 -6.26
C PHE A 104 -11.20 -17.53 -4.86
N ASP A 105 -12.36 -17.49 -4.19
CA ASP A 105 -12.58 -18.14 -2.90
C ASP A 105 -12.39 -19.67 -3.00
N ARG A 106 -12.86 -20.31 -4.09
CA ARG A 106 -12.62 -21.74 -4.34
C ARG A 106 -11.13 -22.03 -4.55
N LEU A 107 -10.45 -21.23 -5.38
CA LEU A 107 -9.01 -21.36 -5.65
C LEU A 107 -8.19 -21.27 -4.35
N ARG A 108 -8.33 -20.17 -3.59
CA ARG A 108 -7.53 -19.96 -2.37
C ARG A 108 -7.78 -21.02 -1.30
N ARG A 109 -9.01 -21.53 -1.18
CA ARG A 109 -9.33 -22.61 -0.22
C ARG A 109 -8.62 -23.91 -0.59
N ARG A 110 -8.56 -24.24 -1.88
CA ARG A 110 -7.81 -25.43 -2.35
C ARG A 110 -6.30 -25.23 -2.20
N LEU A 111 -5.77 -24.06 -2.51
CA LEU A 111 -4.35 -23.73 -2.28
C LEU A 111 -3.98 -23.80 -0.80
N ASN A 112 -4.81 -23.27 0.09
CA ASN A 112 -4.56 -23.31 1.54
C ASN A 112 -4.53 -24.73 2.13
N ARG A 113 -5.12 -25.72 1.46
CA ARG A 113 -5.06 -27.13 1.91
C ARG A 113 -3.74 -27.82 1.58
N ILE A 114 -2.99 -27.28 0.63
CA ILE A 114 -1.73 -27.89 0.14
C ILE A 114 -0.50 -27.08 0.54
N GLN A 115 -0.66 -25.80 0.85
CA GLN A 115 0.42 -24.90 1.24
C GLN A 115 -0.12 -23.74 2.07
N ASN A 116 0.74 -23.11 2.86
CA ASN A 116 0.40 -21.86 3.52
C ASN A 116 0.31 -20.71 2.48
N PHE A 117 -0.88 -20.45 1.95
CA PHE A 117 -1.08 -19.49 0.87
C PHE A 117 -1.44 -18.10 1.41
N GLN A 118 -0.41 -17.30 1.68
CA GLN A 118 -0.55 -15.87 1.98
C GLN A 118 -0.60 -15.03 0.70
N TYR A 119 -1.60 -14.14 0.60
CA TYR A 119 -1.82 -13.36 -0.61
C TYR A 119 -2.35 -11.94 -0.35
N VAL A 120 -2.12 -11.06 -1.33
CA VAL A 120 -2.84 -9.80 -1.53
C VAL A 120 -3.32 -9.76 -2.98
N ALA A 121 -4.63 -9.68 -3.21
CA ALA A 121 -5.27 -9.78 -4.52
C ALA A 121 -6.02 -8.49 -4.87
N VAL A 122 -5.84 -8.01 -6.10
CA VAL A 122 -6.50 -6.83 -6.65
C VAL A 122 -7.22 -7.23 -7.93
N PRO A 123 -8.57 -7.17 -7.96
CA PRO A 123 -9.33 -7.33 -9.19
C PRO A 123 -9.14 -6.10 -10.08
N GLU A 124 -9.03 -6.32 -11.39
CA GLU A 124 -8.90 -5.26 -12.40
C GLU A 124 -9.68 -5.64 -13.66
N ARG A 125 -10.28 -4.65 -14.33
CA ARG A 125 -10.89 -4.77 -15.65
C ARG A 125 -9.86 -4.68 -16.76
N GLN A 126 -9.92 -5.63 -17.69
CA GLN A 126 -9.19 -5.55 -18.96
C GLN A 126 -9.80 -4.49 -19.87
N LYS A 127 -9.05 -4.05 -20.89
CA LYS A 127 -9.57 -3.17 -21.95
C LYS A 127 -10.86 -3.70 -22.61
N ARG A 128 -11.04 -5.03 -22.66
CA ARG A 128 -12.25 -5.69 -23.19
C ARG A 128 -13.43 -5.76 -22.21
N GLY A 129 -13.29 -5.22 -21.00
CA GLY A 129 -14.29 -5.26 -19.93
C GLY A 129 -14.20 -6.49 -19.00
N ALA A 130 -13.47 -7.54 -19.40
CA ALA A 130 -13.34 -8.76 -18.61
C ALA A 130 -12.54 -8.52 -17.32
N TRP A 131 -13.04 -8.99 -16.19
CA TRP A 131 -12.29 -9.04 -14.94
C TRP A 131 -11.13 -10.02 -15.01
N HIS A 132 -9.99 -9.63 -14.45
CA HIS A 132 -8.90 -10.52 -14.08
C HIS A 132 -8.43 -10.21 -12.66
N LEU A 133 -7.57 -11.07 -12.12
CA LEU A 133 -7.04 -10.91 -10.77
C LEU A 133 -5.52 -10.86 -10.76
N HIS A 134 -4.97 -9.79 -10.19
CA HIS A 134 -3.56 -9.71 -9.84
C HIS A 134 -3.36 -10.10 -8.38
N ILE A 135 -2.49 -11.08 -8.11
CA ILE A 135 -2.27 -11.60 -6.76
C ILE A 135 -0.77 -11.54 -6.45
N ALA A 136 -0.39 -10.77 -5.43
CA ALA A 136 0.94 -10.79 -4.85
C ALA A 136 1.05 -11.91 -3.82
N VAL A 137 2.12 -12.71 -3.92
CA VAL A 137 2.41 -13.86 -3.06
C VAL A 137 3.91 -13.92 -2.75
N LYS A 138 4.28 -14.63 -1.67
CA LYS A 138 5.67 -14.95 -1.33
C LYS A 138 6.03 -16.35 -1.80
N GLY A 139 7.22 -16.47 -2.39
CA GLY A 139 7.82 -17.75 -2.73
C GLY A 139 7.37 -18.32 -4.07
N ARG A 140 8.06 -19.37 -4.48
CA ARG A 140 7.81 -20.06 -5.76
C ARG A 140 6.43 -20.72 -5.72
N GLN A 141 5.67 -20.50 -6.79
CA GLN A 141 4.37 -21.12 -6.97
C GLN A 141 4.49 -22.30 -7.95
N ASN A 142 3.93 -23.45 -7.59
CA ASN A 142 3.85 -24.56 -8.54
C ASN A 142 2.80 -24.23 -9.61
N TYR A 143 3.29 -23.84 -10.79
CA TYR A 143 2.46 -23.44 -11.91
C TYR A 143 1.45 -24.51 -12.34
N ARG A 144 1.89 -25.79 -12.38
CA ARG A 144 1.03 -26.90 -12.81
C ARG A 144 -0.15 -27.08 -11.85
N VAL A 145 0.13 -27.07 -10.55
CA VAL A 145 -0.91 -27.17 -9.50
C VAL A 145 -1.86 -25.97 -9.55
N LEU A 146 -1.31 -24.76 -9.61
CA LEU A 146 -2.11 -23.54 -9.65
C LEU A 146 -3.02 -23.49 -10.88
N ARG A 147 -2.49 -23.86 -12.06
CA ARG A 147 -3.25 -23.93 -13.31
C ARG A 147 -4.32 -25.02 -13.26
N ALA A 148 -3.99 -26.22 -12.79
CA ALA A 148 -4.96 -27.31 -12.66
C ALA A 148 -6.12 -26.93 -11.73
N ILE A 149 -5.83 -26.32 -10.58
CA ILE A 149 -6.88 -25.85 -9.67
C ILE A 149 -7.70 -24.74 -10.33
N TRP A 150 -7.08 -23.75 -10.96
CA TRP A 150 -7.81 -22.66 -11.61
C TRP A 150 -8.75 -23.16 -12.70
N ILE A 151 -8.26 -24.01 -13.60
CA ILE A 151 -9.05 -24.62 -14.67
C ILE A 151 -10.22 -25.42 -14.10
N SER A 152 -10.00 -26.22 -13.05
CA SER A 152 -11.07 -26.98 -12.40
C SER A 152 -12.14 -26.10 -11.72
N VAL A 153 -11.86 -24.81 -11.51
CA VAL A 153 -12.81 -23.84 -10.94
C VAL A 153 -13.59 -23.11 -12.04
N VAL A 154 -12.94 -22.75 -13.15
CA VAL A 154 -13.54 -21.88 -14.18
C VAL A 154 -14.02 -22.62 -15.44
N GLY A 155 -13.63 -23.89 -15.60
CA GLY A 155 -13.89 -24.72 -16.78
C GLY A 155 -12.65 -24.93 -17.65
N ALA A 156 -12.57 -26.08 -18.31
CA ALA A 156 -11.42 -26.55 -19.11
C ALA A 156 -10.92 -25.48 -20.11
N ASP A 157 -11.84 -24.80 -20.79
CA ASP A 157 -11.52 -23.87 -21.89
C ASP A 157 -11.58 -22.39 -21.51
N ASN A 158 -11.69 -22.06 -20.21
CA ASN A 158 -12.15 -20.74 -19.80
C ASN A 158 -11.16 -19.93 -18.94
N GLY A 159 -9.95 -20.43 -18.69
CA GLY A 159 -9.00 -19.73 -17.82
C GLY A 159 -7.53 -19.90 -18.16
N ASN A 160 -6.75 -18.88 -17.85
CA ASN A 160 -5.30 -18.97 -17.87
C ASN A 160 -4.71 -18.44 -16.56
N VAL A 161 -3.54 -18.99 -16.21
CA VAL A 161 -2.74 -18.57 -15.08
C VAL A 161 -1.38 -18.14 -15.61
N ASN A 162 -0.83 -17.08 -15.05
CA ASN A 162 0.52 -16.63 -15.33
C ASN A 162 1.20 -16.30 -14.00
N VAL A 163 2.42 -16.81 -13.79
CA VAL A 163 3.22 -16.51 -12.59
C VAL A 163 4.51 -15.86 -13.02
N ARG A 164 4.76 -14.64 -12.54
CA ARG A 164 5.95 -13.87 -12.91
C ARG A 164 6.67 -13.33 -11.68
N ASN A 165 7.99 -13.19 -11.79
CA ASN A 165 8.73 -12.17 -11.05
C ASN A 165 8.91 -10.98 -11.99
N PRO A 166 8.12 -9.89 -11.86
CA PRO A 166 8.21 -8.76 -12.77
C PRO A 166 9.60 -8.12 -12.81
N PHE A 167 10.35 -8.18 -11.70
CA PHE A 167 11.63 -7.48 -11.55
C PHE A 167 12.85 -8.40 -11.69
N ARG A 168 12.65 -9.72 -11.81
CA ARG A 168 13.69 -10.76 -11.92
C ARG A 168 14.80 -10.70 -10.85
N GLN A 169 14.59 -9.94 -9.77
CA GLN A 169 15.51 -9.75 -8.66
C GLN A 169 14.83 -10.16 -7.35
N ARG A 170 15.63 -10.51 -6.33
CA ARG A 170 15.14 -10.79 -4.97
C ARG A 170 14.86 -9.49 -4.22
N SER A 171 13.98 -9.58 -3.23
CA SER A 171 13.71 -8.54 -2.22
C SER A 171 13.22 -7.17 -2.78
N GLN A 172 12.50 -7.20 -3.90
CA GLN A 172 11.88 -6.02 -4.54
C GLN A 172 10.39 -5.84 -4.16
N GLN A 173 10.02 -6.17 -2.91
CA GLN A 173 8.61 -6.17 -2.49
C GLN A 173 7.99 -4.76 -2.60
N HIS A 174 8.77 -3.69 -2.38
CA HIS A 174 8.29 -2.32 -2.54
C HIS A 174 7.89 -2.00 -3.99
N LYS A 175 8.61 -2.53 -5.00
CA LYS A 175 8.27 -2.35 -6.42
C LYS A 175 7.02 -3.17 -6.77
N LEU A 176 6.90 -4.38 -6.25
CA LEU A 176 5.73 -5.24 -6.46
C LEU A 176 4.46 -4.60 -5.86
N ALA A 177 4.58 -4.06 -4.65
CA ALA A 177 3.53 -3.31 -3.99
C ALA A 177 3.08 -2.08 -4.81
N ALA A 178 4.03 -1.28 -5.30
CA ALA A 178 3.75 -0.13 -6.15
C ALA A 178 3.04 -0.54 -7.46
N TYR A 179 3.52 -1.62 -8.08
CA TYR A 179 2.94 -2.17 -9.31
C TYR A 179 1.51 -2.67 -9.09
N LEU A 180 1.25 -3.40 -7.99
CA LEU A 180 -0.11 -3.84 -7.65
C LEU A 180 -1.04 -2.65 -7.35
N GLY A 181 -0.51 -1.59 -6.75
CA GLY A 181 -1.21 -0.34 -6.51
C GLY A 181 -1.64 0.38 -7.79
N LYS A 182 -0.96 0.18 -8.93
CA LYS A 182 -1.39 0.73 -10.24
C LYS A 182 -2.75 0.16 -10.66
N TYR A 183 -2.97 -1.13 -10.43
CA TYR A 183 -4.19 -1.83 -10.83
C TYR A 183 -5.39 -1.46 -9.96
N LEU A 184 -5.14 -1.15 -8.69
CA LEU A 184 -6.18 -0.68 -7.76
C LEU A 184 -6.80 0.67 -8.18
N VAL A 185 -6.03 1.51 -8.88
CA VAL A 185 -6.43 2.88 -9.23
C VAL A 185 -7.15 2.94 -10.58
N LYS A 186 -6.95 1.96 -11.47
CA LYS A 186 -7.55 1.98 -12.81
C LYS A 186 -9.07 1.90 -12.82
N ASP A 187 -9.66 1.14 -11.90
CA ASP A 187 -11.12 0.95 -11.82
C ASP A 187 -11.76 1.81 -10.71
N PHE A 188 -11.04 2.85 -10.27
CA PHE A 188 -11.33 3.52 -9.02
C PHE A 188 -12.65 4.32 -9.02
N THR A 189 -13.00 4.94 -10.15
CA THR A 189 -14.21 5.77 -10.32
C THR A 189 -15.50 4.96 -10.41
N GLU A 190 -15.42 3.65 -10.67
CA GLU A 190 -16.57 2.79 -10.94
C GLU A 190 -17.00 1.92 -9.75
N HIS A 191 -16.33 2.06 -8.60
CA HIS A 191 -16.63 1.26 -7.42
C HIS A 191 -17.86 1.75 -6.67
N LYS A 192 -18.82 0.83 -6.45
CA LYS A 192 -19.94 1.07 -5.56
C LYS A 192 -19.46 1.34 -4.13
N MET A 193 -20.20 2.19 -3.41
CA MET A 193 -19.97 2.44 -2.00
C MET A 193 -19.96 1.11 -1.22
N ASN A 194 -18.97 0.94 -0.33
CA ASN A 194 -18.71 -0.26 0.48
C ASN A 194 -18.13 -1.48 -0.23
N GLU A 195 -17.85 -1.40 -1.53
CA GLU A 195 -17.22 -2.50 -2.24
C GLU A 195 -15.74 -2.67 -1.86
N LYS A 196 -15.32 -3.92 -1.60
CA LYS A 196 -13.92 -4.22 -1.32
C LYS A 196 -13.09 -4.09 -2.59
N ARG A 197 -12.11 -3.19 -2.56
CA ARG A 197 -11.21 -2.89 -3.68
C ARG A 197 -10.04 -3.88 -3.81
N TYR A 198 -9.72 -4.57 -2.74
CA TYR A 198 -8.73 -5.63 -2.72
C TYR A 198 -9.15 -6.71 -1.72
N TRP A 199 -8.56 -7.88 -1.86
CA TRP A 199 -8.69 -8.99 -0.92
C TRP A 199 -7.32 -9.38 -0.39
N SER A 200 -7.23 -9.86 0.84
CA SER A 200 -5.99 -10.33 1.42
C SER A 200 -6.23 -11.49 2.36
N SER A 201 -5.18 -12.27 2.64
CA SER A 201 -5.20 -13.23 3.73
C SER A 201 -5.55 -12.54 5.06
N ARG A 202 -6.25 -13.27 5.94
CA ARG A 202 -6.48 -12.84 7.32
C ARG A 202 -5.21 -13.06 8.14
N GLY A 203 -5.02 -12.27 9.19
CA GLY A 203 -3.86 -12.43 10.10
C GLY A 203 -2.53 -11.92 9.54
N ILE A 204 -2.51 -11.17 8.44
CA ILE A 204 -1.29 -10.47 8.01
C ILE A 204 -0.99 -9.39 9.04
N VAL A 205 0.07 -9.59 9.83
CA VAL A 205 0.55 -8.64 10.82
C VAL A 205 1.36 -7.56 10.10
N ILE A 206 0.86 -6.33 10.13
CA ILE A 206 1.58 -5.17 9.62
C ILE A 206 2.29 -4.53 10.82
N PRO A 207 3.62 -4.35 10.78
CA PRO A 207 4.35 -3.73 11.88
C PRO A 207 3.80 -2.33 12.18
N GLU A 208 3.81 -1.93 13.45
CA GLU A 208 3.35 -0.61 13.83
C GLU A 208 4.28 0.50 13.31
N ARG A 209 3.75 1.71 13.25
CA ARG A 209 4.55 2.89 12.90
C ARG A 209 5.11 3.46 14.20
N HIS A 210 6.43 3.60 14.30
CA HIS A 210 7.07 4.20 15.48
C HIS A 210 7.54 5.63 15.16
N PRO A 211 7.55 6.54 16.16
CA PRO A 211 8.21 7.83 16.02
C PRO A 211 9.73 7.64 15.87
N ILE A 212 10.35 8.41 14.98
CA ILE A 212 11.81 8.49 14.84
C ILE A 212 12.29 9.84 15.38
N ASN A 213 11.71 10.94 14.88
CA ASN A 213 12.13 12.29 15.30
C ASN A 213 11.00 13.31 15.04
N HIS A 214 11.10 14.47 15.68
CA HIS A 214 10.23 15.62 15.50
C HIS A 214 11.08 16.90 15.50
N ILE A 215 11.21 17.50 14.32
CA ILE A 215 11.98 18.74 14.13
C ILE A 215 11.02 19.92 14.30
N LEU A 216 11.35 20.81 15.23
CA LEU A 216 10.52 21.97 15.56
C LEU A 216 10.81 23.21 14.68
N SER A 217 11.76 23.10 13.76
CA SER A 217 12.13 24.11 12.77
C SER A 217 11.72 23.69 11.35
N ASP A 218 11.52 24.65 10.46
CA ASP A 218 11.22 24.39 9.04
C ASP A 218 12.50 24.00 8.28
N ASP A 219 12.99 22.80 8.51
CA ASP A 219 14.20 22.27 7.87
C ASP A 219 13.91 20.94 7.15
N PRO A 220 13.43 20.99 5.89
CA PRO A 220 13.14 19.80 5.12
C PRO A 220 14.39 18.98 4.81
N VAL A 221 15.55 19.62 4.64
CA VAL A 221 16.81 18.94 4.29
C VAL A 221 17.24 18.08 5.47
N LYS A 222 17.28 18.64 6.68
CA LYS A 222 17.56 17.89 7.90
C LYS A 222 16.56 16.75 8.12
N ALA A 223 15.28 16.99 7.84
CA ALA A 223 14.25 15.95 7.95
C ALA A 223 14.50 14.76 7.01
N ILE A 224 14.94 15.04 5.77
CA ILE A 224 15.28 14.00 4.79
C ILE A 224 16.55 13.26 5.20
N VAL A 225 17.58 13.96 5.68
CA VAL A 225 18.84 13.34 6.15
C VAL A 225 18.55 12.35 7.28
N ILE A 226 17.82 12.78 8.32
CA ILE A 226 17.44 11.91 9.45
C ILE A 226 16.66 10.68 8.96
N ALA A 227 15.84 10.82 7.90
CA ALA A 227 15.11 9.68 7.36
C ALA A 227 16.02 8.63 6.71
N PHE A 228 17.11 9.04 6.06
CA PHE A 228 18.12 8.12 5.52
C PHE A 228 18.97 7.50 6.62
N GLU A 229 19.43 8.30 7.58
CA GLU A 229 20.22 7.85 8.73
C GLU A 229 19.45 6.80 9.54
N ALA A 230 18.19 7.08 9.87
CA ALA A 230 17.33 6.14 10.60
C ALA A 230 17.12 4.81 9.88
N ALA A 231 17.15 4.79 8.54
CA ALA A 231 17.10 3.55 7.78
C ALA A 231 18.43 2.76 7.88
N GLN A 232 19.57 3.46 7.84
CA GLN A 232 20.89 2.83 7.97
C GLN A 232 21.16 2.30 9.38
N GLU A 233 20.73 3.02 10.42
CA GLU A 233 20.88 2.63 11.83
C GLU A 233 20.26 1.26 12.14
N VAL A 234 19.14 0.93 11.49
CA VAL A 234 18.47 -0.38 11.62
C VAL A 234 19.01 -1.42 10.64
N GLY A 235 20.17 -1.16 10.03
CA GLY A 235 20.87 -2.07 9.13
C GLY A 235 20.25 -2.21 7.73
N ALA A 236 19.38 -1.29 7.31
CA ALA A 236 18.80 -1.35 5.98
C ALA A 236 19.77 -0.83 4.92
N SER A 237 19.90 -1.56 3.81
CA SER A 237 20.67 -1.09 2.66
C SER A 237 19.94 0.04 1.93
N LEU A 238 20.67 1.12 1.64
CA LEU A 238 20.18 2.20 0.77
C LEU A 238 20.29 1.86 -0.73
N ALA A 239 20.97 0.76 -1.08
CA ALA A 239 21.07 0.31 -2.46
C ALA A 239 19.69 -0.04 -3.02
N ASN A 240 19.33 0.56 -4.16
CA ASN A 240 18.02 0.40 -4.80
C ASN A 240 16.82 0.78 -3.90
N CYS A 241 17.02 1.71 -2.95
CA CYS A 241 15.89 2.30 -2.24
C CYS A 241 14.99 3.10 -3.19
N GLN A 242 13.73 3.30 -2.80
CA GLN A 242 12.82 4.22 -3.45
C GLN A 242 12.57 5.41 -2.54
N ALA A 243 12.77 6.60 -3.09
CA ALA A 243 12.45 7.85 -2.43
C ALA A 243 11.41 8.63 -3.24
N PHE A 244 10.55 9.36 -2.55
CA PHE A 244 9.61 10.31 -3.13
C PHE A 244 9.63 11.57 -2.28
N TRP A 245 9.78 12.73 -2.93
CA TRP A 245 9.71 14.04 -2.32
C TRP A 245 8.68 14.89 -3.03
N ASN A 246 7.86 15.59 -2.26
CA ASN A 246 7.02 16.66 -2.78
C ASN A 246 7.02 17.81 -1.76
N GLN A 247 7.57 18.95 -2.18
CA GLN A 247 7.76 20.13 -1.35
C GLN A 247 6.43 20.80 -1.01
N ASP A 248 5.53 20.92 -1.98
CA ASP A 248 4.22 21.58 -1.81
C ASP A 248 3.37 20.84 -0.77
N LEU A 249 3.34 19.51 -0.89
CA LEU A 249 2.66 18.61 0.04
C LEU A 249 3.40 18.43 1.37
N GLY A 250 4.65 18.92 1.48
CA GLY A 250 5.49 18.75 2.65
C GLY A 250 5.69 17.28 3.00
N SER A 251 5.95 16.42 2.01
CA SER A 251 5.97 14.97 2.23
C SER A 251 7.20 14.32 1.60
N PHE A 252 7.96 13.61 2.42
CA PHE A 252 9.02 12.70 1.96
C PHE A 252 8.70 11.27 2.38
N TRP A 253 8.96 10.32 1.48
CA TRP A 253 8.80 8.90 1.73
C TRP A 253 10.02 8.14 1.24
N LEU A 254 10.56 7.27 2.09
CA LEU A 254 11.66 6.37 1.78
C LEU A 254 11.24 4.93 2.02
N ALA A 255 11.64 4.03 1.11
CA ALA A 255 11.54 2.61 1.29
C ALA A 255 12.81 1.90 0.86
N THR A 256 13.33 1.04 1.73
CA THR A 256 14.48 0.21 1.41
C THR A 256 14.06 -1.11 0.76
N LYS A 257 15.04 -1.74 0.12
CA LYS A 257 14.97 -3.13 -0.33
C LYS A 257 15.14 -4.04 0.89
N GLY A 258 14.55 -5.24 0.85
CA GLY A 258 14.97 -6.27 1.81
C GLY A 258 16.36 -6.81 1.49
N ASN A 259 17.01 -7.44 2.47
CA ASN A 259 18.25 -8.19 2.31
C ASN A 259 18.04 -9.47 1.48
#